data_AF-A0A7R9VYF9-F1
#
_entry.id   AF-A0A7R9VYF9-F1
#
_cell.length_a   1.000
_cell.length_b   1.000
_cell.length_c   1.000
_cell.angle_alpha   90.00
_cell.angle_beta   90.00
_cell.angle_gamma   90.00
#
_symmetry.space_group_name_H-M   'P 1'
#
loop_
_entity.id
_entity.type
_entity.pdbx_description
1 polymer ?
#
loop_
_entity_poly.entity_id
_entity_poly.type
_entity_poly.pdbx_seq_one_letter_code
_entity_poly.pdbx_strand_id
1 'polypeptide(L)'
;ESLLALLKDVRTRVAHAVGERPDLMAGDLALRRIVMECPASLDALKLMGMTEKALMLCGQQLVDAVAAFCATAKHLRLGTGDPACGWIQHGSPAASGSAVGA
;
A
#
# COMPACT_ATOMS: atom_id res chain seq x y z
N GLU A 1 -1.45 -13.05 -6.15
CA GLU A 1 -2.13 -11.97 -6.91
C GLU A 1 -1.18 -10.79 -7.06
N SER A 2 -1.35 -9.95 -8.09
CA SER A 2 -0.49 -8.77 -8.32
C SER A 2 -1.09 -7.51 -7.69
N LEU A 3 -0.25 -6.60 -7.18
CA LEU A 3 -0.69 -5.33 -6.59
C LEU A 3 -1.56 -4.52 -7.57
N LEU A 4 -1.24 -4.53 -8.86
CA LEU A 4 -2.04 -3.85 -9.88
C LEU A 4 -3.47 -4.41 -9.98
N ALA A 5 -3.65 -5.74 -9.88
CA ALA A 5 -4.97 -6.35 -9.90
C ALA A 5 -5.78 -5.97 -8.64
N LEU A 6 -5.13 -5.98 -7.47
CA LEU A 6 -5.72 -5.54 -6.21
C LEU A 6 -6.20 -4.08 -6.27
N LEU A 7 -5.37 -3.17 -6.78
CA LEU A 7 -5.74 -1.75 -6.90
C LEU A 7 -6.87 -1.52 -7.91
N LYS A 8 -6.91 -2.28 -9.02
CA LYS A 8 -8.03 -2.25 -9.97
C LYS A 8 -9.33 -2.72 -9.35
N ASP A 9 -9.27 -3.73 -8.50
CA ASP A 9 -10.42 -4.26 -7.79
C ASP A 9 -10.94 -3.26 -6.75
N VAL A 10 -10.05 -2.65 -5.95
CA VAL A 10 -10.39 -1.54 -5.03
C VAL A 10 -11.07 -0.41 -5.79
N ARG A 11 -10.45 0.08 -6.88
CA ARG A 11 -11.03 1.13 -7.73
C ARG A 11 -12.44 0.77 -8.20
N THR A 12 -12.65 -0.45 -8.69
CA THR A 12 -13.95 -0.89 -9.22
C THR A 12 -15.01 -0.96 -8.12
N ARG A 13 -14.67 -1.49 -6.95
CA ARG A 13 -15.59 -1.56 -5.80
C ARG A 13 -16.01 -0.18 -5.32
N VAL A 14 -15.07 0.75 -5.20
CA VAL A 14 -15.34 2.11 -4.75
C VAL A 14 -16.17 2.85 -5.78
N ALA A 15 -15.84 2.74 -7.07
CA ALA A 15 -16.60 3.33 -8.16
C ALA A 15 -18.06 2.85 -8.16
N HIS A 16 -18.29 1.55 -7.98
CA HIS A 16 -19.64 0.98 -7.87
C HIS A 16 -20.39 1.50 -6.64
N ALA A 17 -19.70 1.65 -5.50
CA ALA A 17 -20.31 2.15 -4.26
C ALA A 17 -20.77 3.62 -4.36
N VAL A 18 -20.07 4.43 -5.17
CA VAL A 18 -20.40 5.86 -5.36
C VAL A 18 -21.16 6.16 -6.65
N GLY A 19 -21.47 5.13 -7.46
CA GLY A 19 -22.17 5.29 -8.73
C GLY A 19 -21.35 5.99 -9.82
N GLU A 20 -20.02 5.94 -9.75
CA GLU A 20 -19.11 6.60 -10.69
C GLU A 20 -18.41 5.59 -11.60
N ARG A 21 -17.79 6.10 -12.68
CA ARG A 21 -16.97 5.25 -13.56
C ARG A 21 -15.58 5.01 -12.93
N PRO A 22 -15.06 3.77 -12.91
CA PRO A 22 -13.74 3.47 -12.34
C PRO A 22 -12.62 4.33 -12.90
N ASP A 23 -12.63 4.57 -14.21
CA ASP A 23 -11.60 5.37 -14.90
C ASP A 23 -11.55 6.83 -14.45
N LEU A 24 -12.68 7.38 -13.96
CA LEU A 24 -12.77 8.73 -13.41
C LEU A 24 -12.22 8.83 -11.98
N MET A 25 -12.08 7.69 -11.28
CA MET A 25 -11.49 7.65 -9.95
C MET A 25 -9.98 7.57 -10.03
N ALA A 26 -9.45 6.54 -10.70
CA ALA A 26 -8.01 6.37 -10.86
C ALA A 26 -7.72 5.73 -12.21
N GLY A 27 -7.16 6.52 -13.13
CA GLY A 27 -6.75 6.02 -14.43
C GLY A 27 -5.69 4.92 -14.29
N ASP A 28 -5.64 4.02 -15.28
CA ASP A 28 -4.70 2.90 -15.28
C ASP A 28 -3.23 3.34 -15.18
N LEU A 29 -2.88 4.52 -15.72
CA LEU A 29 -1.54 5.10 -15.59
C LEU A 29 -1.22 5.47 -14.13
N ALA A 30 -2.16 6.07 -13.41
CA ALA A 30 -1.99 6.40 -11.99
C ALA A 30 -1.82 5.13 -11.15
N LEU A 31 -2.66 4.09 -11.39
CA LEU A 31 -2.51 2.80 -10.70
C LEU A 31 -1.15 2.16 -10.95
N ARG A 32 -0.63 2.22 -12.19
CA ARG A 32 0.72 1.73 -12.51
C ARG A 32 1.81 2.51 -11.77
N ARG A 33 1.67 3.83 -11.62
CA ARG A 33 2.59 4.64 -10.81
C ARG A 33 2.54 4.26 -9.34
N ILE A 34 1.35 4.05 -8.78
CA ILE A 34 1.17 3.58 -7.39
C ILE A 34 1.88 2.25 -7.15
N VAL A 35 1.81 1.32 -8.11
CA VAL A 35 2.53 0.03 -8.03
C VAL A 35 4.04 0.20 -8.04
N MET A 36 4.57 1.18 -8.79
CA MET A 36 6.01 1.43 -8.90
C MET A 36 6.56 2.21 -7.71
N GLU A 37 5.81 3.20 -7.22
CA GLU A 37 6.25 4.15 -6.20
C GLU A 37 5.82 3.73 -4.78
N CYS A 38 4.92 2.74 -4.64
CA CYS A 38 4.41 2.21 -3.36
C CYS A 38 4.10 3.31 -2.32
N PRO A 39 3.17 4.23 -2.62
CA PRO A 39 2.90 5.37 -1.76
C PRO A 39 2.35 4.95 -0.39
N ALA A 40 2.92 5.54 0.66
CA ALA A 40 2.47 5.34 2.05
C ALA A 40 1.48 6.40 2.53
N SER A 41 1.10 7.38 1.70
CA SER A 41 0.23 8.49 2.09
C SER A 41 -0.62 9.04 0.96
N LEU A 42 -1.71 9.74 1.33
CA LEU A 42 -2.59 10.45 0.39
C LEU A 42 -1.86 11.59 -0.33
N ASP A 43 -0.90 12.24 0.31
CA ASP A 43 -0.12 13.31 -0.30
C ASP A 43 0.79 12.78 -1.42
N ALA A 44 1.32 11.56 -1.27
CA ALA A 44 2.04 10.90 -2.36
C ALA A 44 1.13 10.61 -3.55
N LEU A 45 -0.13 10.22 -3.31
CA LEU A 45 -1.12 10.03 -4.38
C LEU A 45 -1.49 11.34 -5.10
N LYS A 46 -1.54 12.48 -4.39
CA LYS A 46 -1.70 13.82 -5.01
C LYS A 46 -0.58 14.10 -6.02
N LEU A 47 0.67 13.83 -5.63
CA LEU A 47 1.85 14.04 -6.49
C LEU A 47 1.86 13.12 -7.72
N MET A 48 1.09 12.03 -7.70
CA MET A 48 0.93 11.11 -8.83
C MET A 48 -0.16 11.53 -9.83
N GLY A 49 -0.81 12.68 -9.62
CA GLY A 49 -1.81 13.24 -10.54
C GLY A 49 -3.24 12.78 -10.27
N MET A 50 -3.53 12.25 -9.08
CA MET A 50 -4.91 12.01 -8.67
C MET A 50 -5.61 13.33 -8.34
N THR A 51 -6.87 13.46 -8.77
CA THR A 51 -7.69 14.63 -8.45
C THR A 51 -8.13 14.60 -6.98
N GLU A 52 -8.42 15.76 -6.39
CA GLU A 52 -8.92 15.83 -5.01
C GLU A 52 -10.21 15.02 -4.80
N LYS A 53 -11.11 15.04 -5.79
CA LYS A 53 -12.33 14.21 -5.77
C LYS A 53 -11.98 12.72 -5.69
N ALA A 54 -11.04 12.25 -6.51
CA ALA A 54 -10.61 10.86 -6.49
C ALA A 54 -9.96 10.45 -5.16
N LEU A 55 -9.16 11.34 -4.57
CA LEU A 55 -8.48 11.11 -3.31
C LEU A 55 -9.46 11.01 -2.14
N MET A 56 -10.46 11.89 -2.09
CA MET A 56 -11.50 11.84 -1.06
C MET A 56 -12.33 10.56 -1.11
N LEU A 57 -12.55 10.01 -2.31
CA LEU A 57 -13.41 8.85 -2.48
C LEU A 57 -12.67 7.51 -2.36
N CYS A 58 -11.45 7.43 -2.89
CA CYS A 58 -10.72 6.16 -3.07
C CYS A 58 -9.28 6.20 -2.53
N GLY A 59 -8.75 7.38 -2.21
CA GLY A 59 -7.33 7.54 -1.85
C GLY A 59 -6.91 6.69 -0.65
N GLN A 60 -7.70 6.70 0.43
CA GLN A 60 -7.34 5.95 1.64
C GLN A 60 -7.34 4.45 1.39
N GLN A 61 -8.34 3.93 0.67
CA GLN A 61 -8.42 2.50 0.37
C GLN A 61 -7.29 2.04 -0.56
N LEU A 62 -6.79 2.90 -1.45
CA LEU A 62 -5.61 2.60 -2.26
C LEU A 62 -4.34 2.54 -1.41
N VAL A 63 -4.14 3.48 -0.49
CA VAL A 63 -2.99 3.46 0.45
C VAL A 63 -3.05 2.22 1.34
N ASP A 64 -4.21 1.91 1.90
CA ASP A 64 -4.40 0.74 2.76
C ASP A 64 -4.16 -0.57 1.99
N ALA A 65 -4.59 -0.64 0.73
CA ALA A 65 -4.36 -1.79 -0.15
C ALA A 65 -2.88 -1.98 -0.48
N VAL A 66 -2.14 -0.89 -0.74
CA VAL A 66 -0.67 -0.93 -0.91
C VAL A 66 -0.01 -1.38 0.39
N ALA A 67 -0.37 -0.80 1.53
CA ALA A 67 0.19 -1.13 2.83
C ALA A 67 -0.05 -2.61 3.20
N ALA A 68 -1.27 -3.11 3.01
CA ALA A 68 -1.63 -4.50 3.26
C ALA A 68 -0.91 -5.47 2.31
N PHE A 69 -0.76 -5.10 1.03
CA PHE A 69 0.03 -5.89 0.08
C PHE A 69 1.51 -5.92 0.46
N CYS A 70 2.09 -4.79 0.85
CA CYS A 70 3.47 -4.72 1.35
C CYS A 70 3.66 -5.51 2.64
N ALA A 71 2.69 -5.49 3.55
CA ALA A 71 2.74 -6.25 4.81
C ALA A 71 2.59 -7.77 4.60
N THR A 72 1.81 -8.19 3.61
CA THR A 72 1.67 -9.61 3.22
C THR A 72 2.84 -10.10 2.40
N ALA A 73 3.48 -9.22 1.62
CA ALA A 73 4.77 -9.43 0.99
C ALA A 73 5.91 -9.29 2.01
N LYS A 74 6.02 -10.23 2.96
CA LYS A 74 6.98 -10.26 4.08
C LYS A 74 8.49 -10.09 3.73
N HIS A 75 8.87 -9.94 2.47
CA HIS A 75 10.24 -9.57 2.07
C HIS A 75 10.20 -8.73 0.77
N LEU A 76 10.23 -7.40 0.87
CA LEU A 76 10.73 -6.57 -0.24
C LEU A 76 11.32 -5.27 0.30
N ARG A 77 12.62 -5.38 0.61
CA ARG A 77 13.70 -4.38 0.60
C ARG A 77 13.25 -2.91 0.64
N LEU A 78 13.45 -2.29 1.81
CA LEU A 78 13.66 -0.86 1.95
C LEU A 78 14.70 -0.40 0.92
N GLY A 79 14.24 0.44 0.01
CA GLY A 79 15.03 1.09 -1.02
C GLY A 79 14.64 2.56 -1.16
N THR A 80 14.24 3.22 -0.07
CA THR A 80 14.36 4.67 0.07
C THR A 80 15.66 4.92 0.80
N GLY A 81 16.57 5.68 0.19
CA GLY A 81 17.94 5.90 0.64
C GLY A 81 18.04 6.62 1.99
N ASP A 82 17.76 5.90 3.07
CA ASP A 82 18.03 6.32 4.44
C ASP A 82 18.72 5.17 5.21
N PRO A 83 19.99 5.34 5.65
CA PRO A 83 20.74 4.30 6.34
C PRO A 83 20.31 4.08 7.81
N ALA A 84 19.29 4.80 8.33
CA ALA A 84 18.88 4.71 9.73
C ALA A 84 17.62 3.85 9.98
N CYS A 85 17.02 3.23 8.96
CA CYS A 85 15.89 2.32 9.15
C CYS A 85 16.35 0.95 9.69
N GLY A 86 16.36 0.82 11.01
CA GLY A 86 16.56 -0.44 11.73
C GLY A 86 15.49 -1.48 11.41
N TRP A 87 15.95 -2.71 11.20
CA TRP A 87 15.14 -3.90 10.96
C TRP A 87 14.40 -4.31 12.24
N ILE A 88 13.09 -4.55 12.18
CA ILE A 88 12.38 -5.21 13.28
C ILE A 88 11.85 -6.57 12.78
N GLN A 89 12.54 -7.65 13.14
CA GLN A 89 12.01 -9.00 13.09
C GLN A 89 11.00 -9.17 14.22
N HIS A 90 9.72 -9.41 13.90
CA HIS A 90 8.78 -9.92 14.88
C HIS A 90 8.78 -11.45 14.80
N GLY A 91 9.25 -12.07 15.88
CA GLY A 91 9.41 -13.51 16.03
C GLY A 91 8.09 -14.27 15.84
N SER A 92 8.23 -15.50 15.35
CA SER A 92 7.20 -16.53 15.55
C SER A 92 7.17 -16.92 17.03
N PRO A 93 6.01 -17.21 17.62
CA PRO A 93 5.95 -17.64 19.00
C PRO A 93 6.37 -19.11 19.06
N ALA A 94 7.60 -19.38 19.48
CA ALA A 94 8.06 -20.73 19.80
C ALA A 94 8.69 -20.72 21.20
N ALA A 95 7.90 -21.25 22.14
CA ALA A 95 8.27 -21.98 23.35
C ALA A 95 9.51 -21.53 24.16
N SER A 96 9.22 -21.12 25.40
CA SER A 96 9.95 -21.38 26.65
C SER A 96 11.41 -21.87 26.57
N GLY A 97 12.32 -21.09 27.15
CA GLY A 97 13.66 -21.55 27.51
C GLY A 97 14.41 -20.53 28.37
N SER A 98 14.33 -20.70 29.69
CA SER A 98 15.17 -20.01 30.68
C SER A 98 16.66 -20.14 30.39
N ALA A 99 17.42 -19.07 30.58
CA ALA A 99 18.75 -19.13 31.19
C ALA A 99 19.23 -17.73 31.61
N VAL A 100 19.38 -17.55 32.92
CA VAL A 100 20.18 -16.49 33.54
C VAL A 100 21.59 -17.05 33.78
N GLY A 101 22.63 -16.23 33.60
CA GLY A 101 24.04 -16.55 33.88
C GLY A 101 24.93 -16.05 32.75
N ALA A 102 26.00 -15.29 32.97
CA ALA A 102 26.84 -15.11 34.16
C ALA A 102 27.36 -13.67 34.27
#